data_AF-A0A398BSF9-F1
#
_entry.id   AF-A0A398BSF9-F1
#
_cell.length_a   1.000
_cell.length_b   1.000
_cell.length_c   1.000
_cell.angle_alpha   90.00
_cell.angle_beta   90.00
_cell.angle_gamma   90.00
#
_symmetry.space_group_name_H-M   'P 1'
#
loop_
_entity.id
_entity.type
_entity.pdbx_description
1 polymer ?
#
loop_
_entity_poly.entity_id
_entity_poly.type
_entity_poly.pdbx_seq_one_letter_code
_entity_poly.pdbx_strand_id
1 'polypeptide(L)'
;MSDVATAGRRARGGGGGAARRAERTGISFDTARFIERNIPNFEILNEEALQIIEWNAETVLEEIGVNFLENPGALALWKAAGADVRGERVHIPRGLARKLCATAPRSFTQHARNPARNVEIGGKSLVLAPVYGPPFVRDREGGRRYATIEDFRNFVKLGYMSKWLHHSGGTVCEPTDVAVNKRHLDMLHAHMTLSDKPFMGSVTEPVRAADSVEMAKILFGSDFVDQNTVMTSLININSPLTFDSVMMGALEVYAKAGQAAIISPFIVGGAMAPVTVAGTLTQVLAEVLAGVAYSQLIRPGAPVIFGAFVTSIDMNSGAPTFGTPEAAHITYGAGQLARRLGLPYRSGGSFCGSKLPDAQAAYETSNSLNMALLAGVNFMLHACGWLEGGLVSSYEKFVMDADQLGTLHHLAKGVSVDENGQGMDAIREVGPGGHYLGCAHTQANFKSAFWRSDLLDYKPFETWDEEGARDTEQLASERVKKLLGDYQAPALDEGIREALDAYVAQKKAAEPDAFI
;
A
#
# COMPACT_ATOMS: atom_id res chain seq x y z
N MET A 1 -15.80 -82.79 16.39
CA MET A 1 -15.18 -81.77 17.25
C MET A 1 -14.02 -81.20 16.45
N SER A 2 -14.26 -80.11 15.71
CA SER A 2 -14.14 -78.70 16.15
C SER A 2 -12.76 -78.18 15.72
N ASP A 3 -12.56 -77.05 15.07
CA ASP A 3 -13.44 -76.00 14.55
C ASP A 3 -12.65 -75.26 13.46
N VAL A 4 -13.36 -74.73 12.47
CA VAL A 4 -12.80 -73.86 11.42
C VAL A 4 -12.79 -72.42 11.96
N ALA A 5 -11.61 -71.82 12.11
CA ALA A 5 -11.47 -70.42 12.50
C ALA A 5 -10.98 -69.55 11.32
N THR A 6 -11.91 -68.80 10.76
CA THR A 6 -11.69 -67.64 9.89
C THR A 6 -11.23 -66.44 10.73
N ALA A 7 -10.13 -65.78 10.34
CA ALA A 7 -9.69 -64.54 10.98
C ALA A 7 -9.12 -63.52 9.99
N GLY A 8 -9.94 -62.53 9.65
CA GLY A 8 -9.61 -61.10 9.64
C GLY A 8 -8.51 -60.61 8.70
N ARG A 9 -8.90 -60.20 7.49
CA ARG A 9 -8.11 -59.29 6.63
C ARG A 9 -7.94 -57.95 7.37
N ARG A 10 -6.75 -57.67 7.90
CA ARG A 10 -6.38 -56.35 8.44
C ARG A 10 -6.36 -55.32 7.30
N ALA A 11 -7.38 -54.46 7.27
CA ALA A 11 -7.37 -53.24 6.46
C ALA A 11 -6.28 -52.31 7.00
N ARG A 12 -5.19 -52.15 6.24
CA ARG A 12 -4.18 -51.12 6.49
C ARG A 12 -4.83 -49.75 6.28
N GLY A 13 -4.86 -48.93 7.34
CA GLY A 13 -5.43 -47.59 7.34
C GLY A 13 -4.84 -46.71 6.23
N GLY A 14 -5.69 -46.36 5.27
CA GLY A 14 -5.39 -45.44 4.16
C GLY A 14 -5.56 -43.95 4.49
N GLY A 15 -5.74 -43.58 5.77
CA GLY A 15 -6.07 -42.21 6.17
C GLY A 15 -4.96 -41.18 5.97
N GLY A 16 -3.68 -41.57 6.16
CA GLY A 16 -2.56 -40.62 6.07
C GLY A 16 -2.23 -40.15 4.65
N GLY A 17 -2.47 -41.00 3.65
CA GLY A 17 -2.23 -40.66 2.24
C GLY A 17 -3.35 -39.86 1.59
N ALA A 18 -4.55 -39.90 2.18
CA ALA A 18 -5.68 -39.05 1.80
C ALA A 18 -5.58 -37.67 2.46
N ALA A 19 -5.21 -37.60 3.75
CA ALA A 19 -4.97 -36.34 4.44
C ALA A 19 -3.81 -35.53 3.82
N ARG A 20 -2.66 -36.17 3.54
CA ARG A 20 -1.52 -35.50 2.85
C ARG A 20 -1.81 -35.17 1.37
N ARG A 21 -2.75 -35.87 0.73
CA ARG A 21 -3.23 -35.50 -0.62
C ARG A 21 -4.18 -34.32 -0.53
N ALA A 22 -5.13 -34.31 0.40
CA ALA A 22 -6.02 -33.20 0.69
C ALA A 22 -5.26 -31.92 1.07
N GLU A 23 -4.19 -32.05 1.85
CA GLU A 23 -3.29 -30.96 2.24
C GLU A 23 -2.43 -30.44 1.07
N ARG A 24 -2.12 -31.28 0.08
CA ARG A 24 -1.45 -30.89 -1.18
C ARG A 24 -2.42 -30.38 -2.26
N THR A 25 -3.71 -30.70 -2.17
CA THR A 25 -4.76 -30.26 -3.11
C THR A 25 -5.57 -29.10 -2.57
N GLY A 26 -5.39 -28.71 -1.30
CA GLY A 26 -6.01 -27.53 -0.73
C GLY A 26 -5.46 -26.28 -1.41
N ILE A 27 -6.36 -25.40 -1.86
CA ILE A 27 -5.98 -24.10 -2.39
C ILE A 27 -5.45 -23.28 -1.21
N SER A 28 -4.13 -23.08 -1.14
CA SER A 28 -3.50 -22.21 -0.15
C SER A 28 -2.83 -21.03 -0.84
N PHE A 29 -3.10 -19.81 -0.36
CA PHE A 29 -2.44 -18.61 -0.86
C PHE A 29 -1.25 -18.27 0.02
N ASP A 30 -0.05 -18.54 -0.49
CA ASP A 30 1.20 -18.08 0.11
C ASP A 30 1.31 -16.55 -0.04
N THR A 31 1.76 -15.85 1.00
CA THR A 31 2.03 -14.42 0.95
C THR A 31 3.42 -14.19 1.49
N ALA A 32 4.24 -13.52 0.70
CA ALA A 32 5.56 -13.13 1.11
C ALA A 32 5.48 -12.18 2.31
N ARG A 33 6.43 -12.29 3.23
CA ARG A 33 6.66 -11.25 4.23
C ARG A 33 7.01 -9.94 3.50
N PHE A 34 6.65 -8.81 4.10
CA PHE A 34 7.06 -7.49 3.62
C PHE A 34 8.56 -7.43 3.30
N ILE A 35 8.93 -6.57 2.36
CA ILE A 35 10.31 -6.46 1.88
C ILE A 35 11.19 -5.89 3.00
N GLU A 36 12.31 -6.53 3.27
CA GLU A 36 13.43 -5.96 4.02
C GLU A 36 14.57 -5.68 3.04
N ARG A 37 14.87 -4.40 2.79
CA ARG A 37 15.86 -4.04 1.78
C ARG A 37 17.27 -4.37 2.21
N ASN A 38 17.96 -5.17 1.41
CA ASN A 38 19.39 -5.45 1.49
C ASN A 38 20.17 -4.71 0.38
N ILE A 39 19.63 -3.59 -0.09
CA ILE A 39 20.24 -2.68 -1.07
C ILE A 39 20.33 -1.28 -0.45
N PRO A 40 21.29 -0.45 -0.88
CA PRO A 40 21.33 0.95 -0.46
C PRO A 40 20.14 1.73 -1.05
N ASN A 41 19.74 2.80 -0.35
CA ASN A 41 18.87 3.79 -0.96
C ASN A 41 19.68 4.63 -1.96
N PHE A 42 19.04 5.08 -3.02
CA PHE A 42 19.59 6.06 -3.93
C PHE A 42 19.35 7.46 -3.38
N GLU A 43 20.41 8.28 -3.31
CA GLU A 43 20.39 9.64 -2.78
C GLU A 43 20.71 10.62 -3.90
N ILE A 44 19.77 11.53 -4.18
CA ILE A 44 19.90 12.47 -5.30
C ILE A 44 20.34 13.86 -4.86
N LEU A 45 19.99 14.24 -3.62
CA LEU A 45 20.36 15.51 -3.02
C LEU A 45 21.63 15.35 -2.19
N ASN A 46 22.53 16.33 -2.28
CA ASN A 46 23.65 16.45 -1.36
C ASN A 46 23.23 17.15 -0.05
N GLU A 47 24.13 17.20 0.94
CA GLU A 47 23.84 17.79 2.25
C GLU A 47 23.45 19.27 2.17
N GLU A 48 24.10 20.05 1.29
CA GLU A 48 23.79 21.48 1.10
C GLU A 48 22.35 21.68 0.61
N ALA A 49 21.93 20.93 -0.42
CA ALA A 49 20.57 21.03 -0.95
C ALA A 49 19.52 20.62 0.10
N LEU A 50 19.80 19.58 0.90
CA LEU A 50 18.93 19.17 2.00
C LEU A 50 18.77 20.29 3.03
N GLN A 51 19.86 20.92 3.46
CA GLN A 51 19.82 22.03 4.43
C GLN A 51 19.06 23.24 3.89
N ILE A 52 19.22 23.58 2.60
CA ILE A 52 18.47 24.67 1.96
C ILE A 52 16.97 24.37 1.99
N ILE A 53 16.56 23.16 1.61
CA ILE A 53 15.15 22.76 1.61
C ILE A 53 14.57 22.76 3.03
N GLU A 54 15.30 22.22 4.00
CA GLU A 54 14.90 22.21 5.41
C GLU A 54 14.73 23.63 5.98
N TRP A 55 15.70 24.51 5.72
CA TRP A 55 15.65 25.90 6.14
C TRP A 55 14.45 26.62 5.55
N ASN A 56 14.23 26.46 4.24
CA ASN A 56 13.14 27.11 3.51
C ASN A 56 11.77 26.60 3.96
N ALA A 57 11.62 25.30 4.28
CA ALA A 57 10.36 24.75 4.76
C ALA A 57 9.96 25.40 6.09
N GLU A 58 10.91 25.62 6.99
CA GLU A 58 10.65 26.36 8.23
C GLU A 58 10.38 27.85 7.98
N THR A 59 11.01 28.47 6.95
CA THR A 59 10.65 29.83 6.51
C THR A 59 9.19 29.91 6.06
N VAL A 60 8.75 28.95 5.25
CA VAL A 60 7.35 28.87 4.79
C VAL A 60 6.41 28.79 5.99
N LEU A 61 6.72 27.93 6.97
CA LEU A 61 5.87 27.78 8.16
C LEU A 61 5.82 29.03 9.05
N GLU A 62 6.93 29.76 9.19
CA GLU A 62 7.03 30.96 10.02
C GLU A 62 6.42 32.19 9.33
N GLU A 63 6.81 32.47 8.10
CA GLU A 63 6.47 33.71 7.40
C GLU A 63 5.13 33.62 6.66
N ILE A 64 4.81 32.46 6.09
CA ILE A 64 3.60 32.26 5.26
C ILE A 64 2.51 31.55 6.08
N GLY A 65 2.88 30.53 6.84
CA GLY A 65 1.96 29.71 7.64
C GLY A 65 1.09 28.74 6.83
N VAL A 66 0.31 27.95 7.55
CA VAL A 66 -0.63 26.95 7.00
C VAL A 66 -2.06 27.22 7.48
N ASN A 67 -3.06 26.98 6.62
CA ASN A 67 -4.47 27.14 6.98
C ASN A 67 -5.01 25.89 7.68
N PHE A 68 -5.71 26.07 8.80
CA PHE A 68 -6.55 25.04 9.41
C PHE A 68 -8.01 25.53 9.33
N LEU A 69 -8.69 25.14 8.26
CA LEU A 69 -10.02 25.67 7.93
C LEU A 69 -11.11 25.04 8.79
N GLU A 70 -12.04 25.87 9.28
CA GLU A 70 -13.23 25.45 10.01
C GLU A 70 -12.94 24.52 11.21
N ASN A 71 -11.74 24.65 11.80
CA ASN A 71 -11.30 23.80 12.91
C ASN A 71 -10.79 24.66 14.09
N PRO A 72 -11.70 25.26 14.89
CA PRO A 72 -11.30 26.08 16.04
C PRO A 72 -10.54 25.29 17.12
N GLY A 73 -10.77 23.97 17.21
CA GLY A 73 -10.03 23.08 18.10
C GLY A 73 -8.55 22.99 17.73
N ALA A 74 -8.26 22.81 16.43
CA ALA A 74 -6.89 22.82 15.92
C ALA A 74 -6.17 24.14 16.18
N LEU A 75 -6.84 25.27 15.91
CA LEU A 75 -6.30 26.61 16.14
C LEU A 75 -5.97 26.85 17.61
N ALA A 76 -6.83 26.38 18.53
CA ALA A 76 -6.58 26.47 19.96
C ALA A 76 -5.37 25.64 20.40
N LEU A 77 -5.22 24.41 19.89
CA LEU A 77 -4.06 23.55 20.16
C LEU A 77 -2.76 24.19 19.68
N TRP A 78 -2.74 24.75 18.47
CA TRP A 78 -1.58 25.45 17.93
C TRP A 78 -1.19 26.68 18.74
N LYS A 79 -2.17 27.50 19.13
CA LYS A 79 -1.93 28.65 19.99
C LYS A 79 -1.36 28.24 21.35
N ALA A 80 -1.88 27.17 21.95
CA ALA A 80 -1.37 26.62 23.20
C ALA A 80 0.06 26.06 23.05
N ALA A 81 0.41 25.54 21.89
CA ALA A 81 1.75 25.08 21.56
C ALA A 81 2.77 26.20 21.29
N GLY A 82 2.30 27.46 21.21
CA GLY A 82 3.15 28.63 20.99
C GLY A 82 3.23 29.12 19.54
N ALA A 83 2.32 28.67 18.66
CA ALA A 83 2.20 29.22 17.31
C ALA A 83 1.44 30.55 17.30
N ASP A 84 1.73 31.41 16.32
CA ASP A 84 1.00 32.66 16.08
C ASP A 84 -0.19 32.39 15.16
N VAL A 85 -1.40 32.53 15.68
CA VAL A 85 -2.64 32.21 14.97
C VAL A 85 -3.34 33.49 14.54
N ARG A 86 -3.48 33.68 13.23
CA ARG A 86 -4.07 34.87 12.58
C ARG A 86 -5.31 34.47 11.78
N GLY A 87 -6.49 34.60 12.38
CA GLY A 87 -7.70 34.01 11.80
C GLY A 87 -7.59 32.49 11.79
N GLU A 88 -7.67 31.87 10.61
CA GLU A 88 -7.48 30.42 10.42
C GLU A 88 -6.06 30.04 9.95
N ARG A 89 -5.16 31.02 9.83
CA ARG A 89 -3.77 30.81 9.44
C ARG A 89 -2.89 30.61 10.68
N VAL A 90 -2.17 29.50 10.72
CA VAL A 90 -1.19 29.17 11.76
C VAL A 90 0.22 29.43 11.24
N HIS A 91 0.90 30.40 11.85
CA HIS A 91 2.33 30.66 11.65
C HIS A 91 3.10 29.91 12.74
N ILE A 92 3.93 28.95 12.33
CA ILE A 92 4.65 28.06 13.24
C ILE A 92 6.09 28.56 13.38
N PRO A 93 6.53 28.99 14.58
CA PRO A 93 7.91 29.41 14.80
C PRO A 93 8.92 28.32 14.43
N ARG A 94 10.10 28.73 13.95
CA ARG A 94 11.17 27.81 13.61
C ARG A 94 11.51 26.87 14.76
N GLY A 95 11.76 25.61 14.45
CA GLY A 95 12.05 24.56 15.40
C GLY A 95 10.82 23.99 16.14
N LEU A 96 9.69 24.69 16.21
CA LEU A 96 8.51 24.20 16.95
C LEU A 96 7.94 22.92 16.31
N ALA A 97 7.66 22.94 15.01
CA ALA A 97 7.16 21.75 14.31
C ALA A 97 8.13 20.57 14.43
N ARG A 98 9.43 20.80 14.19
CA ARG A 98 10.46 19.76 14.30
C ARG A 98 10.54 19.17 15.72
N LYS A 99 10.44 20.00 16.75
CA LYS A 99 10.40 19.56 18.16
C LYS A 99 9.19 18.67 18.43
N LEU A 100 8.01 19.02 17.92
CA LEU A 100 6.80 18.23 18.07
C LEU A 100 6.91 16.90 17.31
N CYS A 101 7.42 16.92 16.08
CA CYS A 101 7.64 15.71 15.28
C CYS A 101 8.60 14.70 15.95
N ALA A 102 9.49 15.14 16.83
CA ALA A 102 10.48 14.28 17.48
C ALA A 102 9.87 13.21 18.40
N THR A 103 8.60 13.35 18.81
CA THR A 103 7.89 12.32 19.60
C THR A 103 7.32 11.19 18.75
N ALA A 104 7.24 11.37 17.42
CA ALA A 104 6.72 10.36 16.52
C ALA A 104 7.68 9.15 16.43
N PRO A 105 7.17 7.92 16.40
CA PRO A 105 8.00 6.72 16.31
C PRO A 105 8.68 6.60 14.95
N ARG A 106 9.95 6.21 14.94
CA ARG A 106 10.74 5.99 13.71
C ARG A 106 10.32 4.74 12.93
N SER A 107 9.73 3.78 13.63
CA SER A 107 9.06 2.62 13.05
C SER A 107 7.98 2.11 13.99
N PHE A 108 7.03 1.36 13.45
CA PHE A 108 5.99 0.70 14.23
C PHE A 108 5.47 -0.54 13.49
N THR A 109 4.92 -1.49 14.23
CA THR A 109 4.21 -2.63 13.66
C THR A 109 2.75 -2.28 13.46
N GLN A 110 2.22 -2.52 12.26
CA GLN A 110 0.78 -2.57 12.02
C GLN A 110 0.32 -4.03 12.14
N HIS A 111 -0.55 -4.28 13.12
CA HIS A 111 -1.06 -5.60 13.44
C HIS A 111 -2.19 -5.99 12.49
N ALA A 112 -2.10 -7.19 11.95
CA ALA A 112 -3.16 -7.84 11.19
C ALA A 112 -3.90 -8.83 12.10
N ARG A 113 -5.16 -9.15 11.77
CA ARG A 113 -5.94 -10.13 12.55
C ARG A 113 -5.32 -11.52 12.53
N ASN A 114 -4.57 -11.84 11.47
CA ASN A 114 -3.64 -12.96 11.45
C ASN A 114 -2.22 -12.42 11.75
N PRO A 115 -1.64 -12.69 12.94
CA PRO A 115 -0.34 -12.15 13.31
C PRO A 115 0.82 -12.52 12.37
N ALA A 116 0.69 -13.60 11.60
CA ALA A 116 1.67 -13.96 10.58
C ALA A 116 1.75 -12.94 9.42
N ARG A 117 0.76 -12.05 9.33
CA ARG A 117 0.66 -11.00 8.31
C ARG A 117 0.89 -9.60 8.88
N ASN A 118 1.35 -9.48 10.13
CA ASN A 118 1.81 -8.21 10.68
C ASN A 118 2.88 -7.61 9.77
N VAL A 119 2.87 -6.29 9.65
CA VAL A 119 3.84 -5.56 8.84
C VAL A 119 4.58 -4.52 9.67
N GLU A 120 5.87 -4.35 9.39
CA GLU A 120 6.68 -3.29 10.00
C GLU A 120 6.72 -2.08 9.07
N ILE A 121 6.41 -0.89 9.59
CA ILE A 121 6.47 0.37 8.86
C ILE A 121 7.64 1.19 9.38
N GLY A 122 8.73 1.26 8.61
CA GLY A 122 9.89 2.10 8.93
C GLY A 122 11.23 1.39 8.71
N GLY A 123 12.32 2.11 8.93
CA GLY A 123 13.67 1.58 8.70
C GLY A 123 13.86 1.07 7.28
N LYS A 124 14.27 -0.19 7.13
CA LYS A 124 14.51 -0.83 5.82
C LYS A 124 13.30 -1.54 5.23
N SER A 125 12.18 -1.57 5.95
CA SER A 125 10.98 -2.27 5.48
C SER A 125 10.35 -1.56 4.28
N LEU A 126 9.63 -2.31 3.44
CA LEU A 126 8.72 -1.81 2.42
C LEU A 126 7.46 -2.68 2.38
N VAL A 127 6.32 -2.06 2.69
CA VAL A 127 4.97 -2.62 2.61
C VAL A 127 4.31 -2.16 1.32
N LEU A 128 3.60 -3.08 0.67
CA LEU A 128 2.96 -2.87 -0.63
C LEU A 128 1.45 -2.99 -0.43
N ALA A 129 0.72 -1.92 -0.75
CA ALA A 129 -0.73 -1.81 -0.61
C ALA A 129 -1.38 -1.46 -1.95
N PRO A 130 -2.60 -1.94 -2.23
CA PRO A 130 -3.24 -1.75 -3.53
C PRO A 130 -3.62 -0.29 -3.80
N VAL A 131 -4.17 -0.06 -5.00
CA VAL A 131 -4.84 1.18 -5.40
C VAL A 131 -5.84 1.66 -4.33
N TYR A 132 -6.05 2.97 -4.30
CA TYR A 132 -6.90 3.67 -3.34
C TYR A 132 -7.55 4.87 -4.03
N GLY A 133 -8.87 5.00 -3.97
CA GLY A 133 -9.63 6.17 -4.42
C GLY A 133 -10.43 6.07 -5.73
N PRO A 134 -10.10 5.23 -6.74
CA PRO A 134 -10.79 5.27 -8.02
C PRO A 134 -12.31 5.09 -7.96
N PRO A 135 -13.10 6.02 -8.53
CA PRO A 135 -14.55 5.85 -8.63
C PRO A 135 -14.98 4.96 -9.80
N PHE A 136 -14.07 4.71 -10.74
CA PHE A 136 -14.32 3.82 -11.86
C PHE A 136 -13.53 2.54 -11.73
N VAL A 137 -14.07 1.48 -12.32
CA VAL A 137 -13.36 0.23 -12.59
C VAL A 137 -13.30 -0.03 -14.08
N ARG A 138 -12.37 -0.90 -14.45
CA ARG A 138 -12.27 -1.41 -15.81
C ARG A 138 -11.88 -2.87 -15.83
N ASP A 139 -12.59 -3.64 -16.63
CA ASP A 139 -12.19 -4.98 -17.05
C ASP A 139 -12.26 -5.07 -18.60
N ARG A 140 -11.69 -6.13 -19.18
CA ARG A 140 -11.66 -6.32 -20.64
C ARG A 140 -13.04 -6.48 -21.27
N GLU A 141 -14.03 -7.01 -20.54
CA GLU A 141 -15.36 -7.35 -21.07
C GLU A 141 -16.36 -6.19 -20.95
N GLY A 142 -16.41 -5.55 -19.79
CA GLY A 142 -17.33 -4.49 -19.40
C GLY A 142 -16.77 -3.07 -19.57
N GLY A 143 -15.48 -2.93 -19.87
CA GLY A 143 -14.86 -1.63 -20.10
C GLY A 143 -14.92 -0.71 -18.86
N ARG A 144 -14.87 0.61 -19.08
CA ARG A 144 -14.84 1.60 -18.00
C ARG A 144 -16.27 1.89 -17.49
N ARG A 145 -16.51 1.64 -16.20
CA ARG A 145 -17.81 1.88 -15.54
C ARG A 145 -17.60 2.32 -14.09
N TYR A 146 -18.64 2.84 -13.44
CA TYR A 146 -18.58 3.12 -12.01
C TYR A 146 -18.37 1.82 -11.22
N ALA A 147 -17.62 1.92 -10.12
CA ALA A 147 -17.33 0.80 -9.25
C ALA A 147 -18.52 0.48 -8.34
N THR A 148 -18.65 -0.80 -7.99
CA THR A 148 -19.68 -1.32 -7.09
C THR A 148 -19.03 -1.93 -5.83
N ILE A 149 -19.84 -2.25 -4.83
CA ILE A 149 -19.35 -2.98 -3.66
C ILE A 149 -18.85 -4.38 -4.02
N GLU A 150 -19.37 -5.01 -5.08
CA GLU A 150 -18.83 -6.29 -5.53
C GLU A 150 -17.45 -6.12 -6.18
N ASP A 151 -17.21 -5.03 -6.90
CA ASP A 151 -15.87 -4.72 -7.39
C ASP A 151 -14.89 -4.53 -6.24
N PHE A 152 -15.31 -3.79 -5.21
CA PHE A 152 -14.51 -3.61 -4.01
C PHE A 152 -14.13 -4.96 -3.38
N ARG A 153 -15.11 -5.83 -3.17
CA ARG A 153 -14.89 -7.19 -2.64
C ARG A 153 -13.95 -7.99 -3.52
N ASN A 154 -14.09 -7.91 -4.84
CA ASN A 154 -13.21 -8.62 -5.77
C ASN A 154 -11.76 -8.12 -5.69
N PHE A 155 -11.52 -6.81 -5.58
CA PHE A 155 -10.17 -6.30 -5.35
C PHE A 155 -9.59 -6.71 -4.00
N VAL A 156 -10.40 -6.79 -2.93
CA VAL A 156 -9.95 -7.34 -1.64
C VAL A 156 -9.55 -8.81 -1.78
N LYS A 157 -10.37 -9.63 -2.46
CA LYS A 157 -10.06 -11.05 -2.74
C LYS A 157 -8.76 -11.18 -3.54
N LEU A 158 -8.61 -10.43 -4.63
CA LEU A 158 -7.39 -10.41 -5.45
C LEU A 158 -6.16 -9.98 -4.63
N GLY A 159 -6.32 -8.95 -3.81
CA GLY A 159 -5.28 -8.48 -2.91
C GLY A 159 -4.88 -9.53 -1.87
N TYR A 160 -5.84 -10.25 -1.30
CA TYR A 160 -5.60 -11.37 -0.38
C TYR A 160 -4.80 -12.49 -1.05
N MET A 161 -5.20 -12.91 -2.25
CA MET A 161 -4.56 -14.00 -2.99
C MET A 161 -3.20 -13.63 -3.59
N SER A 162 -2.90 -12.34 -3.73
CA SER A 162 -1.61 -11.88 -4.25
C SER A 162 -0.48 -12.20 -3.28
N LYS A 163 0.53 -12.93 -3.78
CA LYS A 163 1.71 -13.33 -3.00
C LYS A 163 2.54 -12.13 -2.55
N TRP A 164 2.69 -11.13 -3.41
CA TRP A 164 3.62 -10.01 -3.21
C TRP A 164 2.95 -8.77 -2.64
N LEU A 165 1.64 -8.80 -2.43
CA LEU A 165 0.91 -7.69 -1.81
C LEU A 165 0.77 -7.94 -0.31
N HIS A 166 1.26 -7.01 0.51
CA HIS A 166 1.39 -7.20 1.96
C HIS A 166 0.15 -6.72 2.73
N HIS A 167 -0.63 -5.85 2.11
CA HIS A 167 -1.69 -5.10 2.77
C HIS A 167 -3.00 -5.19 1.97
N SER A 168 -4.14 -5.26 2.65
CA SER A 168 -5.48 -5.39 2.06
C SER A 168 -5.93 -4.12 1.34
N GLY A 169 -5.47 -2.96 1.82
CA GLY A 169 -5.76 -1.64 1.26
C GLY A 169 -6.78 -0.86 2.08
N GLY A 170 -7.37 0.16 1.45
CA GLY A 170 -8.47 0.96 1.97
C GLY A 170 -9.54 1.11 0.89
N THR A 171 -9.73 2.30 0.34
CA THR A 171 -10.69 2.53 -0.75
C THR A 171 -10.22 1.91 -2.09
N VAL A 172 -10.14 0.58 -2.22
CA VAL A 172 -9.61 -0.10 -3.43
C VAL A 172 -10.39 0.22 -4.71
N CYS A 173 -11.65 0.65 -4.55
CA CYS A 173 -12.42 1.47 -5.47
C CYS A 173 -13.54 2.15 -4.65
N GLU A 174 -14.23 3.13 -5.21
CA GLU A 174 -15.35 3.81 -4.53
C GLU A 174 -16.68 3.14 -4.93
N PRO A 175 -17.36 2.38 -4.04
CA PRO A 175 -18.60 1.71 -4.38
C PRO A 175 -19.77 2.71 -4.53
N THR A 176 -20.24 2.94 -5.75
CA THR A 176 -21.30 3.91 -6.07
C THR A 176 -22.70 3.31 -6.03
N ASP A 177 -22.85 2.04 -5.68
CA ASP A 177 -24.12 1.33 -5.50
C ASP A 177 -24.54 1.26 -4.02
N VAL A 178 -23.78 1.91 -3.13
CA VAL A 178 -24.08 2.05 -1.70
C VAL A 178 -24.08 3.53 -1.32
N ALA A 179 -25.08 3.96 -0.55
CA ALA A 179 -25.22 5.35 -0.11
C ALA A 179 -23.93 5.90 0.53
N VAL A 180 -23.60 7.17 0.22
CA VAL A 180 -22.33 7.81 0.60
C VAL A 180 -22.08 7.78 2.11
N ASN A 181 -23.11 7.97 2.92
CA ASN A 181 -22.99 7.95 4.38
C ASN A 181 -22.82 6.56 5.00
N LYS A 182 -22.95 5.48 4.22
CA LYS A 182 -22.97 4.10 4.73
C LYS A 182 -21.87 3.21 4.16
N ARG A 183 -21.32 3.55 2.99
CA ARG A 183 -20.37 2.69 2.26
C ARG A 183 -19.07 2.38 3.01
N HIS A 184 -18.61 3.25 3.91
CA HIS A 184 -17.41 2.99 4.72
C HIS A 184 -17.56 1.71 5.57
N LEU A 185 -18.78 1.43 6.05
CA LEU A 185 -19.08 0.25 6.85
C LEU A 185 -18.88 -1.03 6.02
N ASP A 186 -19.38 -1.07 4.79
CA ASP A 186 -19.23 -2.23 3.90
C ASP A 186 -17.78 -2.43 3.45
N MET A 187 -17.07 -1.33 3.19
CA MET A 187 -15.66 -1.36 2.78
C MET A 187 -14.78 -1.93 3.88
N LEU A 188 -14.93 -1.45 5.12
CA LEU A 188 -14.22 -1.98 6.29
C LEU A 188 -14.56 -3.44 6.52
N HIS A 189 -15.86 -3.77 6.47
CA HIS A 189 -16.34 -5.14 6.63
C HIS A 189 -15.74 -6.09 5.61
N ALA A 190 -15.66 -5.69 4.33
CA ALA A 190 -15.03 -6.48 3.28
C ALA A 190 -13.54 -6.74 3.58
N HIS A 191 -12.78 -5.74 4.02
CA HIS A 191 -11.38 -5.97 4.41
C HIS A 191 -11.23 -6.92 5.60
N MET A 192 -12.09 -6.80 6.62
CA MET A 192 -12.03 -7.59 7.84
C MET A 192 -12.45 -9.05 7.63
N THR A 193 -13.36 -9.30 6.68
CA THR A 193 -13.96 -10.63 6.47
C THR A 193 -13.41 -11.37 5.26
N LEU A 194 -12.98 -10.67 4.20
CA LEU A 194 -12.48 -11.28 2.97
C LEU A 194 -10.94 -11.34 2.89
N SER A 195 -10.26 -10.77 3.88
CA SER A 195 -8.81 -10.80 4.00
C SER A 195 -8.42 -10.90 5.48
N ASP A 196 -7.21 -11.37 5.72
CA ASP A 196 -6.55 -11.40 7.03
C ASP A 196 -5.24 -10.59 7.03
N LYS A 197 -4.96 -9.84 5.94
CA LYS A 197 -3.89 -8.84 5.84
C LYS A 197 -4.28 -7.55 6.58
N PRO A 198 -3.32 -6.70 6.98
CA PRO A 198 -3.64 -5.40 7.56
C PRO A 198 -4.43 -4.53 6.58
N PHE A 199 -5.24 -3.58 7.08
CA PHE A 199 -6.15 -2.76 6.29
C PHE A 199 -6.14 -1.28 6.74
N MET A 200 -6.74 -0.41 5.95
CA MET A 200 -6.81 1.03 6.21
C MET A 200 -8.16 1.45 6.77
N GLY A 201 -8.16 2.49 7.61
CA GLY A 201 -9.37 3.11 8.14
C GLY A 201 -10.00 4.12 7.17
N SER A 202 -11.28 4.43 7.37
CA SER A 202 -12.00 5.45 6.60
C SER A 202 -11.64 6.87 7.05
N VAL A 203 -11.53 7.81 6.12
CA VAL A 203 -11.13 9.20 6.40
C VAL A 203 -12.14 10.24 5.90
N THR A 204 -13.23 9.79 5.30
CA THR A 204 -14.14 10.66 4.54
C THR A 204 -15.06 11.50 5.42
N GLU A 205 -15.17 11.18 6.71
CA GLU A 205 -15.77 12.00 7.78
C GLU A 205 -15.20 11.56 9.14
N PRO A 206 -15.12 12.44 10.16
CA PRO A 206 -14.63 12.08 11.49
C PRO A 206 -15.46 10.95 12.15
N VAL A 207 -16.78 10.93 11.93
CA VAL A 207 -17.64 9.84 12.43
C VAL A 207 -17.31 8.50 11.78
N ARG A 208 -16.88 8.49 10.51
CA ARG A 208 -16.48 7.27 9.78
C ARG A 208 -15.13 6.77 10.24
N ALA A 209 -14.23 7.68 10.63
CA ALA A 209 -13.00 7.32 11.32
C ALA A 209 -13.29 6.69 12.70
N ALA A 210 -14.27 7.22 13.44
CA ALA A 210 -14.69 6.64 14.72
C ALA A 210 -15.31 5.25 14.53
N ASP A 211 -16.18 5.06 13.53
CA ASP A 211 -16.71 3.74 13.16
C ASP A 211 -15.60 2.75 12.80
N SER A 212 -14.54 3.21 12.13
CA SER A 212 -13.37 2.36 11.81
C SER A 212 -12.69 1.85 13.09
N VAL A 213 -12.51 2.72 14.10
CA VAL A 213 -11.94 2.36 15.40
C VAL A 213 -12.85 1.36 16.13
N GLU A 214 -14.15 1.60 16.16
CA GLU A 214 -15.10 0.70 16.84
C GLU A 214 -15.17 -0.68 16.18
N MET A 215 -15.22 -0.75 14.85
CA MET A 215 -15.16 -2.03 14.13
C MET A 215 -13.81 -2.74 14.36
N ALA A 216 -12.70 -2.01 14.47
CA ALA A 216 -11.41 -2.59 14.82
C ALA A 216 -11.39 -3.15 16.25
N LYS A 217 -12.04 -2.49 17.22
CA LYS A 217 -12.18 -3.01 18.59
C LYS A 217 -13.00 -4.29 18.64
N ILE A 218 -14.03 -4.43 17.79
CA ILE A 218 -14.77 -5.69 17.64
C ILE A 218 -13.85 -6.80 17.11
N LEU A 219 -13.02 -6.50 16.11
CA LEU A 219 -12.16 -7.48 15.46
C LEU A 219 -10.96 -7.92 16.31
N PHE A 220 -10.32 -6.99 17.02
CA PHE A 220 -9.07 -7.23 17.74
C PHE A 220 -9.23 -7.27 19.27
N GLY A 221 -10.37 -6.81 19.80
CA GLY A 221 -10.58 -6.54 21.21
C GLY A 221 -10.16 -5.11 21.59
N SER A 222 -10.97 -4.44 22.42
CA SER A 222 -10.75 -3.01 22.78
C SER A 222 -9.38 -2.77 23.42
N ASP A 223 -9.02 -3.58 24.42
CA ASP A 223 -7.75 -3.43 25.15
C ASP A 223 -6.53 -3.55 24.22
N PHE A 224 -6.64 -4.39 23.19
CA PHE A 224 -5.57 -4.58 22.21
C PHE A 224 -5.42 -3.35 21.32
N VAL A 225 -6.53 -2.81 20.80
CA VAL A 225 -6.53 -1.62 19.92
C VAL A 225 -6.02 -0.37 20.65
N ASP A 226 -6.33 -0.22 21.94
CA ASP A 226 -5.87 0.94 22.73
C ASP A 226 -4.34 0.97 22.92
N GLN A 227 -3.69 -0.20 22.81
CA GLN A 227 -2.25 -0.41 23.03
C GLN A 227 -1.47 -0.64 21.73
N ASN A 228 -2.13 -1.02 20.64
CA ASN A 228 -1.49 -1.45 19.40
C ASN A 228 -2.09 -0.78 18.17
N THR A 229 -1.25 -0.51 17.18
CA THR A 229 -1.67 0.01 15.89
C THR A 229 -2.17 -1.13 15.00
N VAL A 230 -3.46 -1.13 14.68
CA VAL A 230 -4.10 -2.14 13.79
C VAL A 230 -4.50 -1.56 12.44
N MET A 231 -4.60 -0.24 12.35
CA MET A 231 -4.96 0.48 11.12
C MET A 231 -3.95 1.58 10.79
N THR A 232 -3.86 1.88 9.50
CA THR A 232 -3.29 3.12 8.99
C THR A 232 -4.32 3.85 8.13
N SER A 233 -4.27 5.18 8.06
CA SER A 233 -5.28 5.97 7.35
C SER A 233 -4.64 7.08 6.52
N LEU A 234 -5.19 7.39 5.35
CA LEU A 234 -4.64 8.42 4.45
C LEU A 234 -5.21 9.80 4.80
N ILE A 235 -4.42 10.65 5.42
CA ILE A 235 -4.80 12.02 5.76
C ILE A 235 -4.16 12.95 4.72
N ASN A 236 -4.95 13.35 3.74
CA ASN A 236 -4.47 14.25 2.71
C ASN A 236 -4.41 15.69 3.19
N ILE A 237 -3.38 16.41 2.72
CA ILE A 237 -3.32 17.87 2.83
C ILE A 237 -3.79 18.42 1.49
N ASN A 238 -4.67 19.41 1.55
CA ASN A 238 -5.16 20.13 0.39
C ASN A 238 -4.11 21.17 -0.01
N SER A 239 -3.13 20.70 -0.77
CA SER A 239 -2.01 21.53 -1.20
C SER A 239 -2.51 22.62 -2.17
N PRO A 240 -2.06 23.88 -2.03
CA PRO A 240 -0.99 24.32 -1.14
C PRO A 240 -1.43 24.70 0.29
N LEU A 241 -0.69 24.20 1.28
CA LEU A 241 -0.64 24.69 2.67
C LEU A 241 -2.00 24.76 3.40
N THR A 242 -2.99 23.93 3.03
CA THR A 242 -4.34 23.96 3.59
C THR A 242 -4.77 22.61 4.17
N PHE A 243 -5.28 22.64 5.40
CA PHE A 243 -5.71 21.49 6.18
C PHE A 243 -7.22 21.59 6.41
N ASP A 244 -7.99 20.77 5.68
CA ASP A 244 -9.45 20.77 5.76
C ASP A 244 -9.97 20.08 7.02
N SER A 245 -11.10 20.57 7.54
CA SER A 245 -11.74 20.11 8.78
C SER A 245 -12.04 18.60 8.79
N VAL A 246 -12.48 18.04 7.66
CA VAL A 246 -12.79 16.60 7.51
C VAL A 246 -11.53 15.74 7.73
N MET A 247 -10.44 16.05 7.04
CA MET A 247 -9.17 15.30 7.15
C MET A 247 -8.57 15.47 8.54
N MET A 248 -8.62 16.67 9.12
CA MET A 248 -8.10 16.92 10.46
C MET A 248 -8.93 16.25 11.54
N GLY A 249 -10.25 16.23 11.41
CA GLY A 249 -11.12 15.51 12.33
C GLY A 249 -10.90 14.00 12.28
N ALA A 250 -10.68 13.42 11.10
CA ALA A 250 -10.29 12.01 10.99
C ALA A 250 -8.91 11.74 11.64
N LEU A 251 -7.92 12.61 11.41
CA LEU A 251 -6.60 12.53 12.04
C LEU A 251 -6.70 12.59 13.57
N GLU A 252 -7.53 13.47 14.12
CA GLU A 252 -7.76 13.58 15.57
C GLU A 252 -8.30 12.28 16.16
N VAL A 253 -9.24 11.63 15.48
CA VAL A 253 -9.79 10.34 15.93
C VAL A 253 -8.71 9.27 15.96
N TYR A 254 -7.97 9.11 14.86
CA TYR A 254 -6.92 8.08 14.78
C TYR A 254 -5.77 8.34 15.74
N ALA A 255 -5.30 9.58 15.86
CA ALA A 255 -4.23 9.95 16.78
C ALA A 255 -4.65 9.70 18.24
N LYS A 256 -5.87 10.09 18.65
CA LYS A 256 -6.39 9.79 20.00
C LYS A 256 -6.42 8.27 20.25
N ALA A 257 -6.85 7.48 19.26
CA ALA A 257 -6.92 6.03 19.34
C ALA A 257 -5.57 5.30 19.13
N GLY A 258 -4.44 6.01 18.94
CA GLY A 258 -3.13 5.39 18.76
C GLY A 258 -2.96 4.64 17.43
N GLN A 259 -3.81 4.96 16.46
CA GLN A 259 -3.79 4.37 15.12
C GLN A 259 -2.96 5.24 14.17
N ALA A 260 -2.38 4.62 13.14
CA ALA A 260 -1.43 5.31 12.27
C ALA A 260 -2.11 6.25 11.27
N ALA A 261 -1.43 7.35 10.94
CA ALA A 261 -1.85 8.25 9.88
C ALA A 261 -0.73 8.52 8.88
N ILE A 262 -1.04 8.44 7.58
CA ILE A 262 -0.18 8.90 6.49
C ILE A 262 -0.52 10.36 6.23
N ILE A 263 0.35 11.27 6.64
CA ILE A 263 0.17 12.71 6.40
C ILE A 263 0.72 13.01 5.00
N SER A 264 -0.17 13.16 4.03
CA SER A 264 0.20 13.20 2.61
C SER A 264 -0.27 14.47 1.91
N PRO A 265 0.65 15.42 1.66
CA PRO A 265 0.49 16.38 0.57
C PRO A 265 0.04 15.69 -0.71
N PHE A 266 -0.92 16.31 -1.40
CA PHE A 266 -1.39 15.90 -2.72
C PHE A 266 -1.00 16.99 -3.71
N ILE A 267 0.10 16.76 -4.43
CA ILE A 267 0.72 17.80 -5.25
C ILE A 267 0.79 17.39 -6.71
N VAL A 268 0.26 18.27 -7.56
CA VAL A 268 0.58 18.34 -8.98
C VAL A 268 1.55 19.50 -9.19
N GLY A 269 2.81 19.21 -9.50
CA GLY A 269 3.86 20.21 -9.70
C GLY A 269 3.50 21.15 -10.85
N GLY A 270 3.59 22.46 -10.61
CA GLY A 270 3.15 23.50 -11.56
C GLY A 270 1.68 23.92 -11.41
N ALA A 271 0.88 23.21 -10.62
CA ALA A 271 -0.50 23.59 -10.29
C ALA A 271 -0.71 23.83 -8.78
N MET A 272 -0.41 22.82 -7.95
CA MET A 272 -0.60 22.85 -6.49
C MET A 272 0.69 23.13 -5.72
N ALA A 273 1.82 23.20 -6.41
CA ALA A 273 3.14 23.56 -5.90
C ALA A 273 3.98 24.23 -7.00
N PRO A 274 5.10 24.90 -6.66
CA PRO A 274 6.02 25.43 -7.65
C PRO A 274 6.47 24.36 -8.66
N VAL A 275 6.70 24.75 -9.93
CA VAL A 275 7.10 23.81 -10.99
C VAL A 275 8.48 23.17 -10.78
N THR A 276 9.32 23.73 -9.89
CA THR A 276 10.67 23.25 -9.64
C THR A 276 10.70 22.19 -8.54
N VAL A 277 11.60 21.20 -8.70
CA VAL A 277 11.79 20.10 -7.73
C VAL A 277 12.07 20.62 -6.31
N ALA A 278 13.02 21.56 -6.15
CA ALA A 278 13.40 22.09 -4.84
C ALA A 278 12.25 22.89 -4.18
N GLY A 279 11.50 23.67 -4.97
CA GLY A 279 10.33 24.39 -4.49
C GLY A 279 9.21 23.44 -4.04
N THR A 280 8.96 22.39 -4.81
CA THR A 280 7.99 21.35 -4.43
C THR A 280 8.43 20.62 -3.16
N LEU A 281 9.69 20.20 -3.04
CA LEU A 281 10.20 19.55 -1.83
C LEU A 281 10.11 20.44 -0.59
N THR A 282 10.35 21.74 -0.75
CA THR A 282 10.19 22.73 0.32
C THR A 282 8.74 22.76 0.81
N GLN A 283 7.76 22.83 -0.11
CA GLN A 283 6.34 22.84 0.24
C GLN A 283 5.90 21.50 0.85
N VAL A 284 6.31 20.37 0.27
CA VAL A 284 6.04 19.02 0.81
C VAL A 284 6.51 18.95 2.27
N LEU A 285 7.75 19.36 2.54
CA LEU A 285 8.31 19.30 3.88
C LEU A 285 7.56 20.22 4.86
N ALA A 286 7.18 21.43 4.44
CA ALA A 286 6.39 22.35 5.27
C ALA A 286 5.03 21.74 5.64
N GLU A 287 4.30 21.22 4.67
CA GLU A 287 2.99 20.59 4.89
C GLU A 287 3.09 19.34 5.78
N VAL A 288 4.08 18.48 5.55
CA VAL A 288 4.29 17.29 6.40
C VAL A 288 4.71 17.69 7.81
N LEU A 289 5.61 18.65 7.98
CA LEU A 289 6.02 19.14 9.31
C LEU A 289 4.82 19.64 10.10
N ALA A 290 3.95 20.44 9.48
CA ALA A 290 2.75 20.94 10.14
C ALA A 290 1.76 19.81 10.49
N GLY A 291 1.46 18.90 9.56
CA GLY A 291 0.50 17.82 9.80
C GLY A 291 0.98 16.78 10.80
N VAL A 292 2.27 16.41 10.76
CA VAL A 292 2.87 15.50 11.75
C VAL A 292 2.91 16.16 13.12
N ALA A 293 3.36 17.41 13.21
CA ALA A 293 3.36 18.14 14.48
C ALA A 293 1.96 18.27 15.06
N TYR A 294 0.93 18.50 14.23
CA TYR A 294 -0.46 18.52 14.67
C TYR A 294 -0.90 17.17 15.27
N SER A 295 -0.58 16.06 14.60
CA SER A 295 -0.81 14.71 15.15
C SER A 295 -0.15 14.52 16.53
N GLN A 296 1.08 14.99 16.69
CA GLN A 296 1.81 14.89 17.96
C GLN A 296 1.29 15.84 19.06
N LEU A 297 0.61 16.95 18.70
CA LEU A 297 -0.13 17.76 19.66
C LEU A 297 -1.36 17.04 20.22
N ILE A 298 -2.00 16.20 19.40
CA ILE A 298 -3.17 15.41 19.81
C ILE A 298 -2.76 14.27 20.75
N ARG A 299 -1.74 13.48 20.36
CA ARG A 299 -1.18 12.40 21.17
C ARG A 299 0.31 12.23 20.85
N PRO A 300 1.21 12.67 21.73
CA PRO A 300 2.64 12.39 21.58
C PRO A 300 2.89 10.88 21.46
N GLY A 301 3.66 10.47 20.45
CA GLY A 301 3.92 9.06 20.15
C GLY A 301 2.88 8.40 19.25
N ALA A 302 1.85 9.12 18.79
CA ALA A 302 0.94 8.60 17.77
C ALA A 302 1.75 8.24 16.49
N PRO A 303 1.56 7.03 15.92
CA PRO A 303 2.29 6.62 14.73
C PRO A 303 1.89 7.44 13.51
N VAL A 304 2.87 7.93 12.78
CA VAL A 304 2.67 8.78 11.60
C VAL A 304 3.67 8.44 10.51
N ILE A 305 3.24 8.54 9.27
CA ILE A 305 4.05 8.27 8.09
C ILE A 305 4.16 9.58 7.30
N PHE A 306 5.38 9.98 6.94
CA PHE A 306 5.66 11.06 6.00
C PHE A 306 5.11 10.65 4.63
N GLY A 307 4.02 11.27 4.17
CA GLY A 307 3.49 11.05 2.84
C GLY A 307 4.04 12.04 1.82
N ALA A 308 4.21 11.59 0.58
CA ALA A 308 4.41 12.45 -0.57
C ALA A 308 3.74 11.82 -1.78
N PHE A 309 2.54 12.31 -2.14
CA PHE A 309 1.97 12.07 -3.46
C PHE A 309 2.33 13.27 -4.33
N VAL A 310 3.26 13.07 -5.24
CA VAL A 310 3.70 14.13 -6.15
C VAL A 310 3.72 13.61 -7.57
N THR A 311 3.10 14.37 -8.46
CA THR A 311 3.04 14.11 -9.89
C THR A 311 3.39 15.38 -10.67
N SER A 312 3.78 15.25 -11.93
CA SER A 312 3.98 16.38 -12.84
C SER A 312 2.72 16.64 -13.67
N ILE A 313 2.69 17.75 -14.39
CA ILE A 313 1.61 18.09 -15.32
C ILE A 313 2.17 18.16 -16.75
N ASP A 314 1.43 17.62 -17.72
CA ASP A 314 1.71 17.91 -19.13
C ASP A 314 1.22 19.33 -19.43
N MET A 315 2.12 20.24 -19.76
CA MET A 315 1.80 21.66 -19.98
C MET A 315 0.91 21.90 -21.21
N ASN A 316 0.83 20.93 -22.14
CA ASN A 316 -0.03 21.04 -23.31
C ASN A 316 -1.49 20.70 -22.99
N SER A 317 -1.73 19.61 -22.27
CA SER A 317 -3.08 19.11 -21.94
C SER A 317 -3.59 19.52 -20.56
N GLY A 318 -2.71 19.93 -19.66
CA GLY A 318 -3.03 20.15 -18.24
C GLY A 318 -3.25 18.85 -17.44
N ALA A 319 -2.99 17.68 -18.04
CA ALA A 319 -3.22 16.40 -17.38
C ALA A 319 -2.07 15.99 -16.45
N PRO A 320 -2.34 15.31 -15.33
CA PRO A 320 -1.31 14.68 -14.51
C PRO A 320 -0.50 13.64 -15.30
N THR A 321 0.81 13.60 -15.09
CA THR A 321 1.76 12.72 -15.79
C THR A 321 2.58 11.91 -14.80
N PHE A 322 2.80 10.64 -15.10
CA PHE A 322 3.39 9.69 -14.15
C PHE A 322 4.62 9.01 -14.73
N GLY A 323 5.45 8.42 -13.88
CA GLY A 323 6.69 7.77 -14.30
C GLY A 323 7.73 8.72 -14.92
N THR A 324 7.60 10.03 -14.65
CA THR A 324 8.47 11.10 -15.18
C THR A 324 9.72 11.31 -14.32
N PRO A 325 10.83 11.83 -14.89
CA PRO A 325 12.04 12.13 -14.14
C PRO A 325 11.85 13.14 -12.99
N GLU A 326 10.97 14.13 -13.15
CA GLU A 326 10.70 15.15 -12.14
C GLU A 326 10.04 14.53 -10.90
N ALA A 327 9.05 13.65 -11.11
CA ALA A 327 8.44 12.88 -10.04
C ALA A 327 9.47 11.98 -9.34
N ALA A 328 10.45 11.45 -10.09
CA ALA A 328 11.55 10.68 -9.52
C ALA A 328 12.47 11.52 -8.63
N HIS A 329 12.90 12.69 -9.09
CA HIS A 329 13.73 13.59 -8.28
C HIS A 329 13.05 13.96 -6.96
N ILE A 330 11.74 14.24 -7.00
CA ILE A 330 10.97 14.59 -5.80
C ILE A 330 10.83 13.38 -4.87
N THR A 331 10.55 12.19 -5.40
CA THR A 331 10.43 10.98 -4.56
C THR A 331 11.75 10.62 -3.87
N TYR A 332 12.87 10.70 -4.58
CA TYR A 332 14.20 10.49 -3.98
C TYR A 332 14.51 11.54 -2.90
N GLY A 333 14.29 12.83 -3.20
CA GLY A 333 14.55 13.92 -2.26
C GLY A 333 13.68 13.84 -1.01
N ALA A 334 12.37 13.57 -1.16
CA ALA A 334 11.44 13.40 -0.05
C ALA A 334 11.82 12.20 0.82
N GLY A 335 12.30 11.10 0.22
CA GLY A 335 12.85 9.96 0.95
C GLY A 335 14.05 10.33 1.83
N GLN A 336 14.97 11.17 1.34
CA GLN A 336 16.09 11.68 2.14
C GLN A 336 15.60 12.56 3.30
N LEU A 337 14.65 13.46 3.04
CA LEU A 337 14.06 14.35 4.07
C LEU A 337 13.30 13.57 5.14
N ALA A 338 12.49 12.57 4.77
CA ALA A 338 11.77 11.72 5.71
C ALA A 338 12.72 10.98 6.65
N ARG A 339 13.83 10.44 6.13
CA ARG A 339 14.87 9.80 6.95
C ARG A 339 15.54 10.76 7.92
N ARG A 340 15.81 12.01 7.52
CA ARG A 340 16.39 13.05 8.40
C ARG A 340 15.41 13.47 9.50
N LEU A 341 14.11 13.52 9.20
CA LEU A 341 13.07 13.78 10.18
C LEU A 341 12.82 12.59 11.12
N GLY A 342 13.30 11.39 10.75
CA GLY A 342 13.15 10.17 11.54
C GLY A 342 11.75 9.58 11.43
N LEU A 343 11.08 9.71 10.27
CA LEU A 343 9.75 9.16 10.05
C LEU A 343 9.77 8.05 8.99
N PRO A 344 8.88 7.05 9.10
CA PRO A 344 8.56 6.18 7.97
C PRO A 344 8.06 6.99 6.77
N TYR A 345 8.35 6.52 5.56
CA TYR A 345 8.05 7.25 4.32
C TYR A 345 7.03 6.51 3.44
N ARG A 346 6.02 7.25 2.94
CA ARG A 346 5.06 6.80 1.92
C ARG A 346 5.22 7.62 0.65
N SER A 347 5.46 6.94 -0.46
CA SER A 347 5.38 7.50 -1.81
C SER A 347 5.39 6.37 -2.85
N GLY A 348 5.44 6.72 -4.13
CA GLY A 348 5.44 5.77 -5.24
C GLY A 348 4.16 4.94 -5.32
N GLY A 349 4.23 3.91 -6.16
CA GLY A 349 3.11 3.06 -6.57
C GLY A 349 3.26 2.68 -8.04
N SER A 350 2.36 1.83 -8.53
CA SER A 350 2.24 1.48 -9.95
C SER A 350 1.51 2.57 -10.74
N PHE A 351 2.01 3.79 -10.64
CA PHE A 351 1.37 4.98 -11.20
C PHE A 351 1.50 5.03 -12.72
N CYS A 352 0.40 5.36 -13.38
CA CYS A 352 0.35 5.65 -14.80
C CYS A 352 -0.85 6.55 -15.17
N GLY A 353 -0.73 7.29 -16.27
CA GLY A 353 -1.77 8.11 -16.89
C GLY A 353 -2.44 7.45 -18.10
N SER A 354 -2.01 6.24 -18.49
CA SER A 354 -2.62 5.46 -19.57
C SER A 354 -4.06 5.07 -19.23
N LYS A 355 -4.90 4.91 -20.27
CA LYS A 355 -6.33 4.54 -20.18
C LYS A 355 -6.53 3.04 -20.35
N LEU A 356 -5.48 2.34 -20.76
CA LEU A 356 -5.42 0.91 -21.06
C LEU A 356 -4.22 0.30 -20.32
N PRO A 357 -4.26 -0.99 -19.96
CA PRO A 357 -3.11 -1.70 -19.42
C PRO A 357 -2.10 -2.05 -20.55
N ASP A 358 -1.60 -1.01 -21.23
CA ASP A 358 -0.74 -1.10 -22.40
C ASP A 358 0.74 -0.80 -22.09
N ALA A 359 1.55 -0.60 -23.13
CA ALA A 359 2.96 -0.26 -22.99
C ALA A 359 3.18 1.05 -22.21
N GLN A 360 2.34 2.07 -22.40
CA GLN A 360 2.44 3.31 -21.62
C GLN A 360 2.23 2.99 -20.13
N ALA A 361 1.17 2.24 -19.79
CA ALA A 361 0.92 1.86 -18.41
C ALA A 361 2.10 1.10 -17.79
N ALA A 362 2.71 0.18 -18.54
CA ALA A 362 3.85 -0.62 -18.10
C ALA A 362 5.12 0.22 -17.87
N TYR A 363 5.47 1.13 -18.79
CA TYR A 363 6.67 1.96 -18.65
C TYR A 363 6.57 2.90 -17.46
N GLU A 364 5.44 3.62 -17.32
CA GLU A 364 5.24 4.56 -16.21
C GLU A 364 5.21 3.83 -14.86
N THR A 365 4.53 2.67 -14.81
CA THR A 365 4.49 1.79 -13.64
C THR A 365 5.88 1.31 -13.24
N SER A 366 6.65 0.78 -14.19
CA SER A 366 7.99 0.25 -13.92
C SER A 366 8.92 1.34 -13.39
N ASN A 367 8.90 2.53 -13.99
CA ASN A 367 9.68 3.68 -13.53
C ASN A 367 9.31 4.04 -12.07
N SER A 368 8.01 4.15 -11.78
CA SER A 368 7.52 4.55 -10.47
C SER A 368 7.79 3.50 -9.37
N LEU A 369 7.60 2.21 -9.67
CA LEU A 369 7.89 1.12 -8.72
C LEU A 369 9.38 1.04 -8.35
N ASN A 370 10.27 1.09 -9.36
CA ASN A 370 11.71 1.00 -9.13
C ASN A 370 12.25 2.23 -8.38
N MET A 371 11.79 3.42 -8.78
CA MET A 371 12.10 4.67 -8.08
C MET A 371 11.72 4.58 -6.60
N ALA A 372 10.51 4.12 -6.29
CA ALA A 372 10.01 4.04 -4.92
C ALA A 372 10.81 3.05 -4.05
N LEU A 373 11.19 1.89 -4.61
CA LEU A 373 12.06 0.94 -3.95
C LEU A 373 13.40 1.58 -3.55
N LEU A 374 14.05 2.23 -4.51
CA LEU A 374 15.36 2.87 -4.36
C LEU A 374 15.30 4.15 -3.49
N ALA A 375 14.17 4.85 -3.43
CA ALA A 375 14.00 6.07 -2.65
C ALA A 375 13.92 5.86 -1.14
N GLY A 376 13.79 4.62 -0.67
CA GLY A 376 13.63 4.37 0.75
C GLY A 376 12.17 4.29 1.22
N VAL A 377 11.17 4.20 0.33
CA VAL A 377 9.74 4.10 0.70
C VAL A 377 9.50 2.92 1.64
N ASN A 378 8.74 3.14 2.72
CA ASN A 378 8.34 2.15 3.72
C ASN A 378 6.89 1.66 3.54
N PHE A 379 6.00 2.51 3.05
CA PHE A 379 4.62 2.14 2.72
C PHE A 379 4.29 2.63 1.32
N MET A 380 4.17 1.74 0.36
CA MET A 380 3.82 2.07 -1.03
C MET A 380 2.34 1.79 -1.25
N LEU A 381 1.53 2.84 -1.17
CA LEU A 381 0.12 2.79 -1.57
C LEU A 381 0.04 2.80 -3.10
N HIS A 382 -1.02 2.25 -3.67
CA HIS A 382 -1.18 2.11 -5.13
C HIS A 382 -0.14 1.21 -5.80
N ALA A 383 0.42 0.25 -5.07
CA ALA A 383 1.36 -0.72 -5.61
C ALA A 383 0.77 -1.60 -6.72
N CYS A 384 -0.56 -1.72 -6.83
CA CYS A 384 -1.21 -2.41 -7.94
C CYS A 384 -2.62 -1.90 -8.25
N GLY A 385 -3.00 -1.94 -9.53
CA GLY A 385 -4.37 -1.73 -10.02
C GLY A 385 -4.70 -0.32 -10.47
N TRP A 386 -3.80 0.65 -10.26
CA TRP A 386 -3.98 2.04 -10.67
C TRP A 386 -3.94 2.19 -12.19
N LEU A 387 -4.90 2.92 -12.74
CA LEU A 387 -4.98 3.30 -14.14
C LEU A 387 -5.64 4.69 -14.31
N GLU A 388 -5.48 5.31 -15.47
CA GLU A 388 -6.11 6.58 -15.85
C GLU A 388 -5.86 7.71 -14.84
N GLY A 389 -4.62 7.83 -14.37
CA GLY A 389 -4.24 8.88 -13.43
C GLY A 389 -4.96 8.82 -12.09
N GLY A 390 -5.46 7.64 -11.70
CA GLY A 390 -6.12 7.42 -10.41
C GLY A 390 -7.63 7.42 -10.48
N LEU A 391 -8.20 7.52 -11.69
CA LEU A 391 -9.64 7.44 -11.88
C LEU A 391 -10.15 6.01 -11.99
N VAL A 392 -9.28 5.04 -12.32
CA VAL A 392 -9.67 3.66 -12.60
C VAL A 392 -8.89 2.66 -11.74
N SER A 393 -9.62 1.74 -11.09
CA SER A 393 -9.09 0.46 -10.61
C SER A 393 -9.32 -0.60 -11.68
N SER A 394 -8.27 -1.06 -12.36
CA SER A 394 -8.39 -2.07 -13.43
C SER A 394 -8.06 -3.46 -12.93
N TYR A 395 -8.89 -4.44 -13.28
CA TYR A 395 -8.71 -5.84 -12.89
C TYR A 395 -7.46 -6.46 -13.50
N GLU A 396 -7.28 -6.34 -14.82
CA GLU A 396 -6.10 -6.82 -15.52
C GLU A 396 -4.84 -6.09 -15.03
N LYS A 397 -4.89 -4.76 -14.90
CA LYS A 397 -3.77 -3.97 -14.37
C LYS A 397 -3.41 -4.38 -12.95
N PHE A 398 -4.38 -4.73 -12.11
CA PHE A 398 -4.12 -5.20 -10.74
C PHE A 398 -3.27 -6.46 -10.73
N VAL A 399 -3.63 -7.48 -11.52
CA VAL A 399 -2.87 -8.74 -11.56
C VAL A 399 -1.53 -8.59 -12.28
N MET A 400 -1.44 -7.69 -13.27
CA MET A 400 -0.18 -7.31 -13.92
C MET A 400 0.79 -6.69 -12.92
N ASP A 401 0.35 -5.65 -12.22
CA ASP A 401 1.18 -4.96 -11.24
C ASP A 401 1.54 -5.89 -10.09
N ALA A 402 0.58 -6.69 -9.58
CA ALA A 402 0.80 -7.62 -8.48
C ALA A 402 1.87 -8.67 -8.78
N ASP A 403 2.01 -9.11 -10.04
CA ASP A 403 3.10 -9.97 -10.48
C ASP A 403 4.45 -9.22 -10.47
N GLN A 404 4.47 -7.98 -10.96
CA GLN A 404 5.66 -7.12 -11.00
C GLN A 404 6.17 -6.71 -9.62
N LEU A 405 5.34 -6.73 -8.58
CA LEU A 405 5.80 -6.57 -7.20
C LEU A 405 6.85 -7.63 -6.80
N GLY A 406 6.80 -8.83 -7.40
CA GLY A 406 7.82 -9.87 -7.22
C GLY A 406 9.21 -9.46 -7.70
N THR A 407 9.29 -8.57 -8.70
CA THR A 407 10.56 -7.97 -9.15
C THR A 407 11.17 -7.13 -8.05
N LEU A 408 10.37 -6.33 -7.34
CA LEU A 408 10.87 -5.51 -6.22
C LEU A 408 11.40 -6.39 -5.08
N HIS A 409 10.71 -7.48 -4.76
CA HIS A 409 11.20 -8.45 -3.77
C HIS A 409 12.56 -9.03 -4.15
N HIS A 410 12.79 -9.31 -5.43
CA HIS A 410 14.05 -9.88 -5.89
C HIS A 410 15.17 -8.85 -5.92
N LEU A 411 14.91 -7.65 -6.45
CA LEU A 411 15.88 -6.55 -6.44
C LEU A 411 16.30 -6.19 -5.01
N ALA A 412 15.35 -6.16 -4.07
CA ALA A 412 15.63 -5.84 -2.67
C ALA A 412 16.54 -6.83 -1.95
N LYS A 413 16.69 -8.08 -2.44
CA LYS A 413 17.61 -9.07 -1.85
C LYS A 413 19.08 -8.69 -2.04
N GLY A 414 19.40 -7.88 -3.06
CA GLY A 414 20.77 -7.62 -3.47
C GLY A 414 21.44 -8.85 -4.10
N VAL A 415 22.76 -8.85 -4.16
CA VAL A 415 23.56 -9.93 -4.76
C VAL A 415 24.15 -10.80 -3.66
N SER A 416 23.88 -12.11 -3.69
CA SER A 416 24.55 -13.06 -2.80
C SER A 416 26.01 -13.24 -3.23
N VAL A 417 26.93 -13.11 -2.28
CA VAL A 417 28.38 -13.32 -2.50
C VAL A 417 28.93 -14.45 -1.62
N ASP A 418 28.04 -15.31 -1.12
CA ASP A 418 28.42 -16.56 -0.46
C ASP A 418 29.07 -17.54 -1.45
N GLU A 419 29.66 -18.62 -0.92
CA GLU A 419 30.42 -19.59 -1.72
C GLU A 419 29.58 -20.18 -2.88
N ASN A 420 28.31 -20.51 -2.62
CA ASN A 420 27.40 -20.97 -3.66
C ASN A 420 27.07 -19.85 -4.67
N GLY A 421 26.81 -18.62 -4.22
CA GLY A 421 26.52 -17.47 -5.08
C GLY A 421 27.69 -17.08 -5.99
N GLN A 422 28.94 -17.29 -5.56
CA GLN A 422 30.12 -17.05 -6.38
C GLN A 422 30.23 -18.01 -7.57
N GLY A 423 29.69 -19.23 -7.46
CA GLY A 423 29.61 -20.19 -8.56
C GLY A 423 30.97 -20.68 -9.09
N MET A 424 32.06 -20.53 -8.32
CA MET A 424 33.43 -20.80 -8.81
C MET A 424 33.64 -22.26 -9.22
N ASP A 425 33.02 -23.21 -8.54
CA ASP A 425 33.12 -24.62 -8.90
C ASP A 425 32.38 -24.94 -10.19
N ALA A 426 31.23 -24.31 -10.43
CA ALA A 426 30.52 -24.42 -11.70
C ALA A 426 31.38 -23.90 -12.85
N ILE A 427 32.04 -22.76 -12.66
CA ILE A 427 32.92 -22.15 -13.67
C ILE A 427 34.09 -23.09 -14.01
N ARG A 428 34.67 -23.75 -12.99
CA ARG A 428 35.74 -24.75 -13.19
C ARG A 428 35.23 -26.03 -13.86
N GLU A 429 34.05 -26.52 -13.47
CA GLU A 429 33.41 -27.72 -14.02
C GLU A 429 33.12 -27.56 -15.52
N VAL A 430 32.58 -26.40 -15.92
CA VAL A 430 32.13 -26.16 -17.29
C VAL A 430 33.28 -25.76 -18.21
N GLY A 431 34.17 -24.87 -17.75
CA GLY A 431 35.32 -24.40 -18.53
C GLY A 431 34.97 -23.60 -19.81
N PRO A 432 35.99 -23.16 -20.57
CA PRO A 432 35.79 -22.37 -21.79
C PRO A 432 35.05 -23.15 -22.89
N GLY A 433 34.04 -22.54 -23.49
CA GLY A 433 33.27 -23.11 -24.60
C GLY A 433 32.16 -24.11 -24.22
N GLY A 434 32.00 -24.41 -22.92
CA GLY A 434 30.92 -25.26 -22.40
C GLY A 434 29.61 -24.51 -22.11
N HIS A 435 28.65 -25.21 -21.52
CA HIS A 435 27.38 -24.63 -21.05
C HIS A 435 26.99 -25.12 -19.65
N TYR A 436 26.25 -24.30 -18.89
CA TYR A 436 25.96 -24.56 -17.47
C TYR A 436 24.68 -25.38 -17.21
N LEU A 437 23.87 -25.67 -18.22
CA LEU A 437 22.55 -26.32 -18.03
C LEU A 437 22.60 -27.65 -17.26
N GLY A 438 23.67 -28.45 -17.48
CA GLY A 438 23.81 -29.77 -16.88
C GLY A 438 24.67 -29.81 -15.61
N CYS A 439 25.35 -28.73 -15.24
CA CYS A 439 26.33 -28.77 -14.15
C CYS A 439 25.66 -28.89 -12.78
N ALA A 440 26.42 -29.39 -11.79
CA ALA A 440 25.90 -29.65 -10.45
C ALA A 440 25.29 -28.40 -9.80
N HIS A 441 25.94 -27.25 -9.99
CA HIS A 441 25.48 -25.97 -9.45
C HIS A 441 24.12 -25.56 -9.99
N THR A 442 23.90 -25.63 -11.31
CA THR A 442 22.60 -25.31 -11.91
C THR A 442 21.51 -26.26 -11.40
N GLN A 443 21.79 -27.57 -11.34
CA GLN A 443 20.82 -28.56 -10.83
C GLN A 443 20.44 -28.30 -9.37
N ALA A 444 21.38 -27.85 -8.54
CA ALA A 444 21.13 -27.49 -7.15
C ALA A 444 20.31 -26.20 -7.00
N ASN A 445 20.47 -25.23 -7.92
CA ASN A 445 19.97 -23.86 -7.74
C ASN A 445 18.79 -23.47 -8.65
N PHE A 446 18.51 -24.16 -9.76
CA PHE A 446 17.60 -23.67 -10.81
C PHE A 446 16.18 -23.30 -10.34
N LYS A 447 15.68 -23.94 -9.27
CA LYS A 447 14.33 -23.67 -8.73
C LYS A 447 14.23 -22.34 -7.99
N SER A 448 15.35 -21.80 -7.50
CA SER A 448 15.41 -20.59 -6.68
C SER A 448 16.33 -19.51 -7.25
N ALA A 449 17.14 -19.83 -8.26
CA ALA A 449 18.12 -18.92 -8.85
C ALA A 449 17.49 -17.71 -9.55
N PHE A 450 16.32 -17.89 -10.18
CA PHE A 450 15.70 -16.85 -10.99
C PHE A 450 14.30 -16.55 -10.49
N TRP A 451 13.96 -15.25 -10.46
CA TRP A 451 12.58 -14.83 -10.38
C TRP A 451 11.83 -15.31 -11.62
N ARG A 452 10.57 -15.69 -11.43
CA ARG A 452 9.67 -16.10 -12.50
C ARG A 452 8.36 -15.36 -12.35
N SER A 453 7.93 -14.74 -13.44
CA SER A 453 6.57 -14.19 -13.56
C SER A 453 5.56 -15.33 -13.65
N ASP A 454 4.42 -15.16 -12.99
CA ASP A 454 3.26 -16.03 -13.16
C ASP A 454 2.27 -15.49 -14.22
N LEU A 455 2.69 -14.47 -14.99
CA LEU A 455 1.85 -13.79 -15.96
C LEU A 455 2.48 -13.66 -17.34
N LEU A 456 3.76 -13.26 -17.43
CA LEU A 456 4.42 -12.99 -18.71
C LEU A 456 4.71 -14.28 -19.49
N ASP A 457 4.59 -14.18 -20.82
CA ASP A 457 4.91 -15.27 -21.74
C ASP A 457 6.39 -15.21 -22.16
N TYR A 458 7.10 -16.32 -22.00
CA TYR A 458 8.51 -16.49 -22.39
C TYR A 458 8.70 -17.63 -23.41
N LYS A 459 7.60 -18.11 -24.01
CA LYS A 459 7.64 -19.19 -25.00
C LYS A 459 8.20 -18.68 -26.34
N PRO A 460 8.76 -19.57 -27.18
CA PRO A 460 9.10 -19.25 -28.56
C PRO A 460 7.90 -18.75 -29.36
N PHE A 461 8.17 -17.97 -30.41
CA PHE A 461 7.15 -17.34 -31.24
C PHE A 461 6.12 -18.35 -31.78
N GLU A 462 6.58 -19.49 -32.29
CA GLU A 462 5.72 -20.49 -32.92
C GLU A 462 4.68 -21.03 -31.93
N THR A 463 5.09 -21.30 -30.69
CA THR A 463 4.17 -21.77 -29.64
C THR A 463 3.20 -20.67 -29.21
N TRP A 464 3.66 -19.41 -29.11
CA TRP A 464 2.80 -18.28 -28.76
C TRP A 464 1.74 -18.03 -29.84
N ASP A 465 2.11 -18.12 -31.12
CA ASP A 465 1.21 -17.94 -32.26
C ASP A 465 0.16 -19.06 -32.33
N GLU A 466 0.58 -20.32 -32.19
CA GLU A 466 -0.31 -21.49 -32.13
C GLU A 466 -1.29 -21.46 -30.96
N GLU A 467 -0.92 -20.84 -29.83
CA GLU A 467 -1.78 -20.62 -28.67
C GLU A 467 -2.66 -19.35 -28.77
N GLY A 468 -2.73 -18.73 -29.95
CA GLY A 468 -3.65 -17.63 -30.25
C GLY A 468 -3.08 -16.23 -30.06
N ALA A 469 -1.74 -16.08 -30.07
CA ALA A 469 -1.05 -14.79 -30.10
C ALA A 469 -1.48 -13.81 -28.99
N ARG A 470 -1.68 -14.35 -27.78
CA ARG A 470 -2.26 -13.61 -26.65
C ARG A 470 -1.33 -12.50 -26.16
N ASP A 471 -1.87 -11.31 -25.97
CA ASP A 471 -1.16 -10.20 -25.34
C ASP A 471 -1.21 -10.29 -23.80
N THR A 472 -0.51 -9.37 -23.13
CA THR A 472 -0.43 -9.37 -21.67
C THR A 472 -1.76 -9.07 -21.00
N GLU A 473 -2.62 -8.23 -21.59
CA GLU A 473 -3.95 -7.93 -21.06
C GLU A 473 -4.85 -9.18 -21.10
N GLN A 474 -4.78 -9.97 -22.17
CA GLN A 474 -5.49 -11.23 -22.29
C GLN A 474 -5.04 -12.26 -21.24
N LEU A 475 -3.72 -12.43 -21.06
CA LEU A 475 -3.17 -13.30 -20.01
C LEU A 475 -3.63 -12.84 -18.61
N ALA A 476 -3.67 -11.53 -18.39
CA ALA A 476 -4.12 -10.94 -17.13
C ALA A 476 -5.62 -11.22 -16.90
N SER A 477 -6.45 -11.08 -17.93
CA SER A 477 -7.89 -11.32 -17.84
C SER A 477 -8.20 -12.79 -17.49
N GLU A 478 -7.47 -13.74 -18.08
CA GLU A 478 -7.56 -15.17 -17.70
C GLU A 478 -7.13 -15.40 -16.24
N ARG A 479 -6.05 -14.74 -15.80
CA ARG A 479 -5.56 -14.82 -14.41
C ARG A 479 -6.56 -14.26 -13.41
N VAL A 480 -7.22 -13.14 -13.71
CA VAL A 480 -8.29 -12.57 -12.87
C VAL A 480 -9.40 -13.60 -12.65
N LYS A 481 -9.93 -14.19 -13.74
CA LYS A 481 -11.00 -15.21 -13.68
C LYS A 481 -10.59 -16.41 -12.83
N LYS A 482 -9.37 -16.90 -13.04
CA LYS A 482 -8.83 -18.03 -12.26
C LYS A 482 -8.75 -17.69 -10.78
N LEU A 483 -8.13 -16.55 -10.43
CA LEU A 483 -7.96 -16.16 -9.02
C LEU A 483 -9.31 -16.00 -8.33
N LEU A 484 -10.26 -15.27 -8.92
CA LEU A 484 -11.58 -15.09 -8.33
C LEU A 484 -12.35 -16.41 -8.20
N GLY A 485 -12.19 -17.35 -9.14
CA GLY A 485 -12.78 -18.69 -9.06
C GLY A 485 -12.16 -19.59 -7.99
N ASP A 486 -10.88 -19.40 -7.68
CA ASP A 486 -10.13 -20.18 -6.69
C ASP A 486 -10.20 -19.59 -5.26
N TYR A 487 -10.74 -18.38 -5.10
CA TYR A 487 -10.75 -17.67 -3.82
C TYR A 487 -11.40 -18.49 -2.69
N GLN A 488 -10.73 -18.51 -1.55
CA GLN A 488 -11.25 -19.06 -0.30
C GLN A 488 -11.06 -18.02 0.81
N ALA A 489 -12.15 -17.72 1.52
CA ALA A 489 -12.11 -16.73 2.60
C ALA A 489 -11.21 -17.20 3.76
N PRO A 490 -10.34 -16.34 4.30
CA PRO A 490 -9.54 -16.68 5.47
C PRO A 490 -10.44 -16.84 6.70
N ALA A 491 -10.18 -17.87 7.51
CA ALA A 491 -10.94 -18.17 8.71
C ALA A 491 -11.11 -16.94 9.63
N LEU A 492 -12.30 -16.75 10.17
CA LEU A 492 -12.65 -15.70 11.13
C LEU A 492 -13.56 -16.32 12.18
N ASP A 493 -13.38 -15.94 13.44
CA ASP A 493 -14.25 -16.38 14.53
C ASP A 493 -15.70 -15.98 14.25
N GLU A 494 -16.64 -16.93 14.41
CA GLU A 494 -18.05 -16.72 14.09
C GLU A 494 -18.68 -15.62 14.96
N GLY A 495 -18.31 -15.55 16.25
CA GLY A 495 -18.81 -14.51 17.15
C GLY A 495 -18.33 -13.11 16.75
N ILE A 496 -17.06 -12.99 16.34
CA ILE A 496 -16.52 -11.73 15.78
C ILE A 496 -17.26 -11.37 14.48
N ARG A 497 -17.48 -12.35 13.60
CA ARG A 497 -18.19 -12.13 12.33
C ARG A 497 -19.61 -11.62 12.56
N GLU A 498 -20.37 -12.27 13.45
CA GLU A 498 -21.73 -11.88 13.82
C GLU A 498 -21.77 -10.47 14.45
N ALA A 499 -20.79 -10.15 15.31
CA ALA A 499 -20.69 -8.82 15.93
C ALA A 499 -20.41 -7.72 14.90
N LEU A 500 -19.53 -7.96 13.93
CA LEU A 500 -19.28 -7.03 12.82
C LEU A 500 -20.53 -6.84 11.95
N ASP A 501 -21.21 -7.94 11.59
CA ASP A 501 -22.46 -7.89 10.81
C ASP A 501 -23.54 -7.08 11.54
N ALA A 502 -23.71 -7.31 12.85
CA ALA A 502 -24.66 -6.60 13.69
C ALA A 502 -24.33 -5.10 13.78
N TYR A 503 -23.06 -4.73 13.97
CA TYR A 503 -22.63 -3.34 14.03
C TYR A 503 -22.94 -2.60 12.72
N VAL A 504 -22.61 -3.19 11.57
CA VAL A 504 -22.91 -2.61 10.25
C VAL A 504 -24.42 -2.44 10.05
N ALA A 505 -25.20 -3.48 10.35
CA ALA A 505 -26.66 -3.43 10.22
C ALA A 505 -27.29 -2.34 11.11
N GLN A 506 -26.86 -2.25 12.38
CA GLN A 506 -27.35 -1.24 13.32
C GLN A 506 -27.01 0.17 12.86
N LYS A 507 -25.77 0.42 12.44
CA LYS A 507 -25.34 1.75 11.95
C LYS A 507 -26.08 2.16 10.70
N LYS A 508 -26.28 1.24 9.76
CA LYS A 508 -27.07 1.50 8.56
C LYS A 508 -28.54 1.76 8.85
N ALA A 509 -29.12 1.15 9.88
CA ALA A 509 -30.51 1.38 10.28
C ALA A 509 -30.70 2.69 11.04
N ALA A 510 -29.65 3.23 11.66
CA ALA A 510 -29.71 4.43 12.48
C ALA A 510 -29.85 5.74 11.68
N GLU A 511 -29.54 5.73 10.38
CA GLU A 511 -29.61 6.91 9.52
C GLU A 511 -30.27 6.59 8.17
N PRO A 512 -31.00 7.53 7.54
CA PRO A 512 -31.46 7.36 6.16
C PRO A 512 -30.29 7.36 5.16
N ASP A 513 -30.51 6.84 3.96
CA ASP A 513 -29.51 6.89 2.88
C ASP A 513 -29.31 8.34 2.41
N ALA A 514 -28.05 8.79 2.38
CA ALA A 514 -27.67 10.08 1.81
C ALA A 514 -26.91 9.88 0.50
N PHE A 515 -27.48 10.36 -0.61
CA PHE A 515 -26.95 10.34 -1.98
C PHE A 515 -26.50 8.93 -2.44
N ILE A 516 -27.21 8.35 -3.41
CA ILE A 516 -26.80 7.09 -4.08
C ILE A 516 -25.88 7.44 -5.24
#